data_AF-A0A2D9C4R0-F1
#
_entry.id   AF-A0A2D9C4R0-F1
#
_cell.length_a   1.000
_cell.length_b   1.000
_cell.length_c   1.000
_cell.angle_alpha   90.00
_cell.angle_beta   90.00
_cell.angle_gamma   90.00
#
_symmetry.space_group_name_H-M   'P 1'
#
loop_
_entity.id
_entity.type
_entity.pdbx_description
1 polymer ?
#
loop_
_entity_poly.entity_id
_entity_poly.type
_entity_poly.pdbx_seq_one_letter_code
_entity_poly.pdbx_strand_id
1 'polypeptide(L)'
;MNQKNYTGYPDLFCSKEKKATKEYGIQYFNAMYSDWVGESSNLLDIRSRRIRENRRYSAGMQAVDKYKQMFSDQTGDLSYTSIDWSIVPIIPKFVDVVVNGVINQDHKIVATAIDRDAVEERYSAKKETKAKMILKEFNEDFGKMTGMDMSSYTENLPDSDEELELYMDLNYKQAAEISMEEGVDFVFSYNDFDEIKKRVIRDLVDLNEGSLKVDVDGGLVNVRYV
;
A
#
# COMPACT_ATOMS: atom_id res chain seq x y z
N MET A 1 26.63 41.71 13.32
CA MET A 1 26.23 40.91 12.14
C MET A 1 24.85 41.39 11.72
N ASN A 2 24.76 42.17 10.63
CA ASN A 2 23.48 42.63 10.10
C ASN A 2 22.74 41.43 9.50
N GLN A 3 21.53 41.14 9.98
CA GLN A 3 20.60 40.25 9.30
C GLN A 3 20.32 40.84 7.92
N LYS A 4 20.87 40.24 6.86
CA LYS A 4 20.50 40.58 5.49
C LYS A 4 19.12 40.00 5.25
N ASN A 5 18.11 40.87 5.16
CA ASN A 5 16.79 40.51 4.68
C ASN A 5 16.94 39.93 3.27
N TYR A 6 16.72 38.61 3.13
CA TYR A 6 16.56 37.96 1.84
C TYR A 6 15.15 38.29 1.35
N THR A 7 14.97 39.50 0.82
CA THR A 7 13.76 39.88 0.11
C THR A 7 13.74 39.19 -1.24
N GLY A 8 12.55 38.78 -1.72
CA GLY A 8 12.38 38.15 -3.03
C GLY A 8 12.86 39.03 -4.20
N TYR A 9 12.66 38.54 -5.42
CA TYR A 9 13.10 39.24 -6.64
C TYR A 9 12.71 40.73 -6.63
N PRO A 10 13.65 41.63 -6.97
CA PRO A 10 13.33 43.05 -7.06
C PRO A 10 12.33 43.29 -8.20
N ASP A 11 11.52 44.34 -8.07
CA ASP A 11 10.45 44.67 -9.03
C ASP A 11 10.99 44.74 -10.48
N LEU A 12 10.42 43.92 -11.35
CA LEU A 12 10.79 43.82 -12.76
C LEU A 12 10.32 45.03 -13.57
N PHE A 13 9.36 45.81 -13.07
CA PHE A 13 8.77 46.96 -13.77
C PHE A 13 9.37 48.31 -13.35
N CYS A 14 10.41 48.32 -12.51
CA CYS A 14 11.07 49.55 -12.11
C CYS A 14 11.79 50.27 -13.27
N SER A 15 12.08 51.57 -13.08
CA SER A 15 12.73 52.42 -14.07
C SER A 15 14.13 51.94 -14.46
N LYS A 16 14.59 52.26 -15.68
CA LYS A 16 15.91 51.86 -16.19
C LYS A 16 17.06 52.31 -15.27
N GLU A 17 16.94 53.49 -14.68
CA GLU A 17 17.92 54.03 -13.73
C GLU A 17 18.04 53.16 -12.48
N LYS A 18 16.91 52.69 -11.93
CA LYS A 18 16.89 51.77 -10.79
C LYS A 18 17.45 50.39 -11.13
N LYS A 19 17.25 49.91 -12.35
CA LYS A 19 17.84 48.64 -12.81
C LYS A 19 19.35 48.70 -13.01
N ALA A 20 19.88 49.88 -13.32
CA ALA A 20 21.31 50.10 -13.50
C ALA A 20 22.07 50.23 -12.17
N THR A 21 21.38 50.35 -11.03
CA THR A 21 22.04 50.46 -9.73
C THR A 21 22.63 49.13 -9.27
N LYS A 22 23.72 49.22 -8.51
CA LYS A 22 24.42 48.04 -7.99
C LYS A 22 23.56 47.31 -6.97
N GLU A 23 22.74 48.03 -6.21
CA GLU A 23 21.82 47.49 -5.21
C GLU A 23 20.78 46.57 -5.85
N TYR A 24 20.24 46.94 -7.01
CA TYR A 24 19.29 46.11 -7.76
C TYR A 24 19.94 44.80 -8.21
N GLY A 25 21.14 44.87 -8.77
CA GLY A 25 21.91 43.68 -9.17
C GLY A 25 22.25 42.76 -8.00
N ILE A 26 22.70 43.33 -6.87
CA ILE A 26 22.99 42.56 -5.65
C ILE A 26 21.73 41.88 -5.11
N GLN A 27 20.59 42.57 -5.08
CA GLN A 27 19.33 41.97 -4.64
C GLN A 27 18.91 40.82 -5.57
N TYR A 28 19.05 41.00 -6.88
CA TYR A 28 18.72 39.97 -7.87
C TYR A 28 19.61 38.72 -7.72
N PHE A 29 20.93 38.90 -7.58
CA PHE A 29 21.84 37.76 -7.37
C PHE A 29 21.63 37.07 -6.02
N ASN A 30 21.29 37.80 -4.96
CA ASN A 30 20.96 37.20 -3.67
C ASN A 30 19.66 36.38 -3.74
N ALA A 31 18.64 36.84 -4.48
CA ALA A 31 17.40 36.10 -4.71
C ALA A 31 17.66 34.82 -5.53
N MET A 32 18.43 34.92 -6.61
CA MET A 32 18.82 33.78 -7.43
C MET A 32 19.63 32.72 -6.64
N TYR A 33 20.55 33.16 -5.77
CA TYR A 33 21.27 32.26 -4.88
C TYR A 33 20.33 31.62 -3.83
N SER A 34 19.39 32.39 -3.29
CA SER A 34 18.38 31.87 -2.36
C SER A 34 17.50 30.81 -3.01
N ASP A 35 17.11 30.99 -4.27
CA ASP A 35 16.34 29.99 -5.01
C ASP A 35 17.15 28.72 -5.26
N TRP A 36 18.42 28.86 -5.68
CA TRP A 36 19.31 27.72 -5.92
C TRP A 36 19.61 26.92 -4.64
N VAL A 37 19.82 27.60 -3.52
CA VAL A 37 20.05 26.95 -2.21
C VAL A 37 18.74 26.39 -1.62
N GLY A 38 17.60 27.05 -1.87
CA GLY A 38 16.29 26.65 -1.37
C GLY A 38 15.59 25.54 -2.17
N GLU A 39 16.09 25.21 -3.37
CA GLU A 39 15.43 24.26 -4.26
C GLU A 39 15.38 22.82 -3.70
N SER A 40 16.35 22.40 -2.87
CA SER A 40 16.32 21.05 -2.27
C SER A 40 15.23 20.88 -1.21
N SER A 41 14.82 21.94 -0.51
CA SER A 41 13.73 21.89 0.48
C SER A 41 12.35 22.03 -0.15
N ASN A 42 12.23 22.71 -1.29
CA ASN A 42 10.94 23.05 -1.89
C ASN A 42 10.14 21.82 -2.33
N LEU A 43 10.77 20.79 -2.91
CA LEU A 43 10.04 19.60 -3.38
C LEU A 43 9.42 18.81 -2.21
N LEU A 44 10.19 18.59 -1.14
CA LEU A 44 9.73 17.87 0.06
C LEU A 44 8.66 18.66 0.80
N ASP A 45 8.79 19.98 0.88
CA ASP A 45 7.80 20.85 1.51
C ASP A 45 6.49 20.90 0.71
N ILE A 46 6.57 20.99 -0.62
CA ILE A 46 5.38 20.93 -1.49
C ILE A 46 4.66 19.59 -1.32
N ARG A 47 5.40 18.47 -1.32
CA ARG A 47 4.83 17.14 -1.08
C ARG A 47 4.21 17.02 0.31
N SER A 48 4.91 17.47 1.34
CA SER A 48 4.43 17.44 2.73
C SER A 48 3.21 18.33 2.94
N ARG A 49 3.14 19.48 2.26
CA ARG A 49 1.94 20.33 2.25
C ARG A 49 0.77 19.62 1.58
N ARG A 50 0.99 19.02 0.41
CA ARG A 50 -0.03 18.24 -0.31
C ARG A 50 -0.57 17.08 0.52
N ILE A 51 0.29 16.33 1.21
CA ILE A 51 -0.11 15.23 2.10
C ILE A 51 -1.02 15.75 3.23
N ARG A 52 -0.63 16.85 3.88
CA ARG A 52 -1.42 17.47 4.94
C ARG A 52 -2.75 18.01 4.44
N GLU A 53 -2.77 18.63 3.26
CA GLU A 53 -3.99 19.11 2.63
C GLU A 53 -4.93 17.94 2.31
N ASN A 54 -4.45 16.89 1.63
CA ASN A 54 -5.26 15.73 1.28
C ASN A 54 -5.90 15.06 2.51
N ARG A 55 -5.12 14.85 3.59
CA ARG A 55 -5.67 14.31 4.86
C ARG A 55 -6.69 15.23 5.51
N ARG A 56 -6.54 16.55 5.39
CA ARG A 56 -7.56 17.51 5.84
C ARG A 56 -8.84 17.40 5.01
N TYR A 57 -8.72 17.22 3.70
CA TYR A 57 -9.87 16.99 2.82
C TYR A 57 -10.58 15.68 3.16
N SER A 58 -9.85 14.58 3.34
CA SER A 58 -10.42 13.28 3.71
C SER A 58 -11.11 13.30 5.07
N ALA A 59 -10.56 14.05 6.04
CA ALA A 59 -11.17 14.28 7.35
C ALA A 59 -12.29 15.34 7.36
N GLY A 60 -12.56 16.01 6.23
CA GLY A 60 -13.55 17.09 6.15
C GLY A 60 -13.12 18.41 6.82
N MET A 61 -11.87 18.53 7.24
CA MET A 61 -11.28 19.71 7.90
C MET A 61 -10.58 20.63 6.91
N GLN A 62 -11.29 21.02 5.85
CA GLN A 62 -10.71 21.81 4.77
C GLN A 62 -10.39 23.25 5.23
N ALA A 63 -9.31 23.82 4.70
CA ALA A 63 -8.95 25.20 5.00
C ALA A 63 -9.92 26.17 4.34
N VAL A 64 -10.62 26.99 5.15
CA VAL A 64 -11.61 27.94 4.63
C VAL A 64 -10.99 29.28 4.22
N ASP A 65 -9.72 29.50 4.55
CA ASP A 65 -9.02 30.78 4.33
C ASP A 65 -8.98 31.17 2.86
N LYS A 66 -8.92 30.20 1.94
CA LYS A 66 -9.03 30.44 0.50
C LYS A 66 -10.33 31.16 0.14
N TYR A 67 -11.46 30.71 0.69
CA TYR A 67 -12.75 31.32 0.43
C TYR A 67 -12.82 32.70 1.09
N LYS A 68 -12.34 32.83 2.33
CA LYS A 68 -12.31 34.13 3.03
C LYS A 68 -11.51 35.19 2.27
N GLN A 69 -10.33 34.83 1.73
CA GLN A 69 -9.51 35.75 0.93
C GLN A 69 -10.22 36.16 -0.37
N MET A 70 -10.81 35.21 -1.10
CA MET A 70 -11.56 35.50 -2.33
C MET A 70 -12.69 36.52 -2.12
N PHE A 71 -13.40 36.44 -1.00
CA PHE A 71 -14.49 37.38 -0.68
C PHE A 71 -14.01 38.70 -0.06
N SER A 72 -12.90 38.69 0.68
CA SER A 72 -12.37 39.92 1.32
C SER A 72 -11.71 40.86 0.32
N ASP A 73 -10.98 40.31 -0.66
CA ASP A 73 -10.20 41.09 -1.64
C ASP A 73 -11.09 41.81 -2.68
N GLN A 74 -12.33 41.34 -2.89
CA GLN A 74 -13.23 41.89 -3.91
C GLN A 74 -14.02 43.13 -3.46
N THR A 75 -14.22 43.33 -2.16
CA THR A 75 -15.23 44.29 -1.69
C THR A 75 -14.72 45.26 -0.62
N GLY A 76 -13.62 44.95 0.08
CA GLY A 76 -13.08 45.81 1.15
C GLY A 76 -14.05 46.03 2.33
N ASP A 77 -15.17 45.31 2.35
CA ASP A 77 -16.25 45.45 3.32
C ASP A 77 -16.21 44.28 4.30
N LEU A 78 -16.13 44.60 5.59
CA LEU A 78 -15.98 43.63 6.69
C LEU A 78 -17.27 42.86 7.00
N SER A 79 -18.37 43.16 6.30
CA SER A 79 -19.67 42.54 6.44
C SER A 79 -19.67 41.01 6.21
N TYR A 80 -18.70 40.49 5.45
CA TYR A 80 -18.55 39.04 5.20
C TYR A 80 -17.85 38.27 6.34
N THR A 81 -17.35 38.98 7.35
CA THR A 81 -16.71 38.36 8.53
C THR A 81 -17.72 37.59 9.40
N SER A 82 -19.01 37.92 9.31
CA SER A 82 -20.08 37.29 10.11
C SER A 82 -20.72 36.06 9.46
N ILE A 83 -20.24 35.60 8.31
CA ILE A 83 -20.74 34.38 7.68
C ILE A 83 -20.17 33.16 8.42
N ASP A 84 -21.00 32.14 8.66
CA ASP A 84 -20.50 30.84 9.08
C ASP A 84 -19.85 30.14 7.89
N TRP A 85 -18.54 29.92 8.02
CA TRP A 85 -17.68 29.34 7.01
C TRP A 85 -17.46 27.84 7.23
N SER A 86 -18.19 27.22 8.17
CA SER A 86 -18.09 25.79 8.45
C SER A 86 -18.43 24.95 7.21
N ILE A 87 -17.62 23.91 6.97
CA ILE A 87 -17.80 23.01 5.83
C ILE A 87 -18.53 21.77 6.31
N VAL A 88 -19.59 21.39 5.59
CA VAL A 88 -20.31 20.14 5.86
C VAL A 88 -19.44 18.95 5.42
N PRO A 89 -19.02 18.07 6.34
CA PRO A 89 -18.06 17.01 6.03
C PRO A 89 -18.76 15.81 5.37
N ILE A 90 -18.90 15.86 4.04
CA ILE A 90 -19.51 14.77 3.25
C ILE A 90 -18.48 13.69 2.87
N ILE A 91 -17.24 14.10 2.58
CA ILE A 91 -16.16 13.24 2.09
C ILE A 91 -15.78 12.11 3.07
N PRO A 92 -15.65 12.33 4.41
CA PRO A 92 -15.18 11.29 5.32
C PRO A 92 -16.00 10.00 5.24
N LYS A 93 -17.32 10.12 5.08
CA LYS A 93 -18.22 8.97 4.94
C LYS A 93 -17.86 8.10 3.72
N PHE A 94 -17.55 8.73 2.59
CA PHE A 94 -17.18 7.99 1.38
C PHE A 94 -15.81 7.34 1.51
N VAL A 95 -14.86 8.03 2.13
CA VAL A 95 -13.53 7.47 2.45
C VAL A 95 -13.69 6.21 3.31
N ASP A 96 -14.48 6.28 4.38
CA ASP A 96 -14.68 5.13 5.26
C ASP A 96 -15.36 3.95 4.55
N VAL A 97 -16.31 4.21 3.64
CA VAL A 97 -16.93 3.15 2.81
C VAL A 97 -15.90 2.46 1.91
N VAL A 98 -15.03 3.23 1.25
CA VAL A 98 -13.99 2.69 0.37
C VAL A 98 -12.96 1.91 1.19
N VAL A 99 -12.48 2.47 2.29
CA VAL A 99 -11.50 1.83 3.17
C VAL A 99 -12.03 0.50 3.71
N ASN A 100 -13.27 0.46 4.20
CA ASN A 100 -13.90 -0.77 4.65
C ASN A 100 -14.09 -1.79 3.50
N GLY A 101 -14.41 -1.32 2.29
CA GLY A 101 -14.53 -2.18 1.11
C GLY A 101 -13.22 -2.89 0.75
N VAL A 102 -12.08 -2.21 0.88
CA VAL A 102 -10.75 -2.79 0.62
C VAL A 102 -10.29 -3.68 1.78
N ILE A 103 -10.54 -3.29 3.03
CA ILE A 103 -10.15 -4.09 4.21
C ILE A 103 -10.84 -5.45 4.22
N ASN A 104 -12.13 -5.49 3.87
CA ASN A 104 -12.93 -6.73 3.87
C ASN A 104 -12.53 -7.72 2.77
N GLN A 105 -11.58 -7.37 1.89
CA GLN A 105 -11.00 -8.32 0.95
C GLN A 105 -9.89 -9.10 1.66
N ASP A 106 -10.24 -10.33 2.06
CA ASP A 106 -9.28 -11.27 2.60
C ASP A 106 -8.37 -11.78 1.48
N HIS A 107 -7.08 -11.51 1.63
CA HIS A 107 -6.04 -12.00 0.73
C HIS A 107 -5.26 -13.08 1.45
N LYS A 108 -5.31 -14.30 0.93
CA LYS A 108 -4.48 -15.39 1.42
C LYS A 108 -3.15 -15.39 0.66
N ILE A 109 -2.05 -15.45 1.40
CA ILE A 109 -0.72 -15.61 0.80
C ILE A 109 -0.58 -17.07 0.38
N VAL A 110 -0.08 -17.28 -0.83
CA VAL A 110 0.23 -18.61 -1.35
C VAL A 110 1.68 -18.63 -1.81
N ALA A 111 2.45 -19.59 -1.29
CA ALA A 111 3.81 -19.86 -1.71
C ALA A 111 3.82 -21.04 -2.69
N THR A 112 4.49 -20.87 -3.83
CA THR A 112 4.69 -21.94 -4.82
C THR A 112 6.18 -22.16 -5.02
N ALA A 113 6.63 -23.40 -4.86
CA ALA A 113 8.01 -23.79 -5.11
C ALA A 113 8.29 -23.89 -6.61
N ILE A 114 9.45 -23.37 -7.04
CA ILE A 114 9.88 -23.34 -8.45
C ILE A 114 11.11 -24.27 -8.67
N ASP A 115 11.63 -24.86 -7.59
CA ASP A 115 12.81 -25.74 -7.67
C ASP A 115 12.52 -26.99 -8.52
N ARG A 116 13.52 -27.46 -9.27
CA ARG A 116 13.43 -28.70 -10.05
C ARG A 116 13.12 -29.90 -9.16
N ASP A 117 13.72 -29.97 -7.97
CA ASP A 117 13.52 -31.10 -7.06
C ASP A 117 12.07 -31.10 -6.53
N ALA A 118 11.53 -29.91 -6.23
CA ALA A 118 10.13 -29.73 -5.87
C ALA A 118 9.18 -30.13 -7.02
N VAL A 119 9.50 -29.78 -8.27
CA VAL A 119 8.70 -30.19 -9.43
C VAL A 119 8.71 -31.71 -9.61
N GLU A 120 9.86 -32.36 -9.41
CA GLU A 120 9.97 -33.83 -9.45
C GLU A 120 9.16 -34.49 -8.34
N GLU A 121 9.18 -33.95 -7.12
CA GLU A 121 8.40 -34.46 -5.99
C GLU A 121 6.90 -34.36 -6.26
N ARG A 122 6.43 -33.21 -6.78
CA ARG A 122 5.02 -33.02 -7.19
C ARG A 122 4.62 -33.98 -8.30
N TYR A 123 5.51 -34.22 -9.26
CA TYR A 123 5.29 -35.17 -10.34
C TYR A 123 5.25 -36.62 -9.85
N SER A 124 6.12 -36.97 -8.88
CA SER A 124 6.13 -38.27 -8.21
C SER A 124 4.82 -38.50 -7.44
N ALA A 125 4.37 -37.51 -6.68
CA ALA A 125 3.09 -37.57 -5.97
C ALA A 125 1.90 -37.73 -6.94
N LYS A 126 1.89 -36.98 -8.05
CA LYS A 126 0.86 -37.13 -9.11
C LYS A 126 0.86 -38.55 -9.69
N LYS A 127 2.03 -39.13 -9.94
CA LYS A 127 2.18 -40.51 -10.43
C LYS A 127 1.67 -41.54 -9.41
N GLU A 128 1.96 -41.36 -8.13
CA GLU A 128 1.51 -42.26 -7.08
C GLU A 128 -0.02 -42.25 -6.98
N THR A 129 -0.64 -41.06 -6.97
CA THR A 129 -2.09 -40.93 -6.95
C THR A 129 -2.73 -41.53 -8.21
N LYS A 130 -2.14 -41.31 -9.39
CA LYS A 130 -2.59 -41.94 -10.63
C LYS A 130 -2.49 -43.46 -10.60
N ALA A 131 -1.43 -44.00 -10.00
CA ALA A 131 -1.27 -45.45 -9.83
C ALA A 131 -2.36 -46.01 -8.89
N LYS A 132 -2.69 -45.30 -7.81
CA LYS A 132 -3.79 -45.66 -6.90
C LYS A 132 -5.15 -45.62 -7.60
N MET A 133 -5.41 -44.64 -8.47
CA MET A 133 -6.63 -44.58 -9.29
C MET A 133 -6.77 -45.82 -10.19
N ILE A 134 -5.69 -46.21 -10.89
CA ILE A 134 -5.72 -47.39 -11.78
C ILE A 134 -5.92 -48.69 -10.99
N LEU A 135 -5.33 -48.78 -9.81
CA LEU A 135 -5.42 -49.98 -8.96
C LEU A 135 -6.70 -50.04 -8.12
N LYS A 136 -7.55 -49.01 -8.14
CA LYS A 136 -8.80 -48.92 -7.38
C LYS A 136 -9.70 -50.13 -7.64
N GLU A 137 -10.02 -50.42 -8.91
CA GLU A 137 -10.89 -51.54 -9.29
C GLU A 137 -10.28 -52.90 -8.90
N PHE A 138 -8.97 -53.08 -9.10
CA PHE A 138 -8.28 -54.32 -8.73
C PHE A 138 -8.28 -54.56 -7.20
N ASN A 139 -8.07 -53.50 -6.41
CA ASN A 139 -8.04 -53.60 -4.95
C ASN A 139 -9.43 -53.84 -4.35
N GLU A 140 -10.49 -53.29 -4.95
CA GLU A 140 -11.87 -53.57 -4.54
C GLU A 140 -12.26 -55.04 -4.75
N ASP A 141 -11.89 -55.61 -5.90
CA ASP A 141 -12.17 -57.01 -6.21
C ASP A 141 -11.31 -57.98 -5.37
N PHE A 142 -10.05 -57.60 -5.12
CA PHE A 142 -9.16 -58.37 -4.24
C PHE A 142 -9.63 -58.34 -2.77
N GLY A 143 -10.10 -57.19 -2.27
CA GLY A 143 -10.68 -57.05 -0.94
C GLY A 143 -11.93 -57.91 -0.75
N LYS A 144 -12.82 -57.96 -1.75
CA LYS A 144 -14.01 -58.85 -1.77
C LYS A 144 -13.63 -60.33 -1.73
N MET A 145 -12.55 -60.72 -2.42
CA MET A 145 -12.09 -62.12 -2.47
C MET A 145 -11.35 -62.57 -1.21
N THR A 146 -10.58 -61.69 -0.58
CA THR A 146 -9.71 -62.04 0.57
C THR A 146 -10.32 -61.70 1.92
N GLY A 147 -11.40 -60.93 1.95
CA GLY A 147 -12.05 -60.47 3.20
C GLY A 147 -11.24 -59.44 3.98
N MET A 148 -10.18 -58.87 3.39
CA MET A 148 -9.40 -57.77 3.98
C MET A 148 -10.01 -56.42 3.61
N ASP A 149 -10.11 -55.53 4.59
CA ASP A 149 -10.64 -54.18 4.43
C ASP A 149 -9.59 -53.27 3.74
N MET A 150 -9.76 -53.09 2.44
CA MET A 150 -8.89 -52.25 1.59
C MET A 150 -9.44 -50.84 1.36
N SER A 151 -10.47 -50.43 2.13
CA SER A 151 -11.14 -49.12 2.02
C SER A 151 -10.20 -47.91 2.13
N SER A 152 -9.13 -48.04 2.92
CA SER A 152 -8.08 -47.02 3.05
C SER A 152 -7.34 -46.68 1.74
N TYR A 153 -7.42 -47.54 0.72
CA TYR A 153 -6.82 -47.33 -0.60
C TYR A 153 -7.79 -46.77 -1.65
N THR A 154 -9.08 -46.65 -1.32
CA THR A 154 -10.12 -46.25 -2.28
C THR A 154 -10.88 -44.99 -1.88
N GLU A 155 -10.73 -44.49 -0.65
CA GLU A 155 -11.34 -43.23 -0.21
C GLU A 155 -10.70 -41.99 -0.88
N ASN A 156 -11.56 -41.10 -1.39
CA ASN A 156 -11.21 -39.76 -1.93
C ASN A 156 -10.21 -39.74 -3.10
N LEU A 157 -10.17 -40.79 -3.93
CA LEU A 157 -9.41 -40.78 -5.18
C LEU A 157 -10.22 -40.10 -6.31
N PRO A 158 -9.59 -39.24 -7.14
CA PRO A 158 -10.20 -38.70 -8.35
C PRO A 158 -10.60 -39.81 -9.33
N ASP A 159 -11.62 -39.59 -10.15
CA ASP A 159 -12.07 -40.59 -11.13
C ASP A 159 -11.55 -40.29 -12.55
N SER A 160 -11.13 -39.04 -12.82
CA SER A 160 -10.56 -38.62 -14.11
C SER A 160 -9.19 -37.93 -14.00
N ASP A 161 -8.45 -37.88 -15.11
CA ASP A 161 -7.16 -37.18 -15.19
C ASP A 161 -7.31 -35.65 -14.94
N GLU A 162 -8.46 -35.06 -15.29
CA GLU A 162 -8.78 -33.64 -15.06
C GLU A 162 -9.07 -33.38 -13.58
N GLU A 163 -9.84 -34.26 -12.93
CA GLU A 163 -10.08 -34.20 -11.50
C GLU A 163 -8.80 -34.47 -10.69
N LEU A 164 -7.89 -35.29 -11.20
CA LEU A 164 -6.58 -35.53 -10.59
C LEU A 164 -5.74 -34.26 -10.55
N GLU A 165 -5.73 -33.48 -11.62
CA GLU A 165 -5.02 -32.20 -11.64
C GLU A 165 -5.63 -31.21 -10.65
N LEU A 166 -6.96 -31.10 -10.64
CA LEU A 166 -7.67 -30.25 -9.67
C LEU A 166 -7.42 -30.70 -8.23
N TYR A 167 -7.42 -32.00 -7.97
CA TYR A 167 -7.15 -32.57 -6.65
C TYR A 167 -5.73 -32.25 -6.18
N MET A 168 -4.74 -32.37 -7.07
CA MET A 168 -3.35 -32.03 -6.76
C MET A 168 -3.20 -30.54 -6.47
N ASP A 169 -3.88 -29.66 -7.22
CA ASP A 169 -3.78 -28.22 -7.01
C ASP A 169 -4.47 -27.74 -5.72
N LEU A 170 -5.53 -28.44 -5.27
CA LEU A 170 -6.26 -28.09 -4.04
C LEU A 170 -5.62 -28.70 -2.78
N ASN A 171 -5.19 -29.96 -2.85
CA ASN A 171 -4.84 -30.75 -1.66
C ASN A 171 -3.34 -31.00 -1.52
N TYR A 172 -2.58 -31.04 -2.62
CA TYR A 172 -1.16 -31.33 -2.54
C TYR A 172 -0.37 -30.04 -2.39
N LYS A 173 0.25 -29.90 -1.22
CA LYS A 173 1.12 -28.79 -0.88
C LYS A 173 2.39 -29.30 -0.24
N GLN A 174 3.53 -28.77 -0.65
CA GLN A 174 4.81 -29.25 -0.15
C GLN A 174 5.12 -28.67 1.24
N ALA A 175 5.84 -29.42 2.06
CA ALA A 175 6.20 -28.99 3.41
C ALA A 175 6.97 -27.66 3.40
N ALA A 176 7.83 -27.44 2.39
CA ALA A 176 8.56 -26.19 2.22
C ALA A 176 7.64 -24.99 1.92
N GLU A 177 6.60 -25.19 1.10
CA GLU A 177 5.59 -24.16 0.78
C GLU A 177 4.77 -23.80 2.03
N ILE A 178 4.31 -24.82 2.75
CA ILE A 178 3.57 -24.65 4.02
C ILE A 178 4.43 -23.89 5.03
N SER A 179 5.69 -24.27 5.19
CA SER A 179 6.61 -23.63 6.14
C SER A 179 6.85 -22.16 5.80
N MET A 180 6.92 -21.81 4.51
CA MET A 180 7.05 -20.41 4.09
C MET A 180 5.79 -19.60 4.38
N GLU A 181 4.60 -20.16 4.14
CA GLU A 181 3.34 -19.49 4.48
C GLU A 181 3.18 -19.27 5.97
N GLU A 182 3.42 -20.31 6.78
CA GLU A 182 3.41 -20.20 8.25
C GLU A 182 4.45 -19.18 8.74
N GLY A 183 5.61 -19.12 8.10
CA GLY A 183 6.63 -18.11 8.40
C GLY A 183 6.16 -16.68 8.14
N VAL A 184 5.44 -16.43 7.05
CA VAL A 184 4.88 -15.10 6.76
C VAL A 184 3.73 -14.77 7.71
N ASP A 185 2.84 -15.73 7.99
CA ASP A 185 1.74 -15.55 8.95
C ASP A 185 2.27 -15.26 10.36
N PHE A 186 3.38 -15.89 10.75
CA PHE A 186 4.09 -15.58 11.98
C PHE A 186 4.61 -14.12 12.00
N VAL A 187 5.23 -13.66 10.90
CA VAL A 187 5.70 -12.27 10.82
C VAL A 187 4.53 -11.27 10.90
N PHE A 188 3.41 -11.58 10.25
CA PHE A 188 2.23 -10.71 10.26
C PHE A 188 1.57 -10.63 11.62
N SER A 189 1.41 -11.77 12.30
CA SER A 189 0.88 -11.81 13.66
C SER A 189 1.82 -11.14 14.67
N TYR A 190 3.14 -11.32 14.54
CA TYR A 190 4.11 -10.69 15.44
C TYR A 190 4.10 -9.15 15.36
N ASN A 191 3.82 -8.58 14.18
CA ASN A 191 3.82 -7.14 13.95
C ASN A 191 2.43 -6.47 14.06
N ASP A 192 1.39 -7.19 14.47
CA ASP A 192 -0.01 -6.74 14.41
C ASP A 192 -0.36 -6.15 13.04
N PHE A 193 -0.03 -6.89 11.98
CA PHE A 193 -0.08 -6.40 10.60
C PHE A 193 -1.48 -5.96 10.18
N ASP A 194 -2.55 -6.49 10.76
CA ASP A 194 -3.92 -6.06 10.46
C ASP A 194 -4.15 -4.57 10.76
N GLU A 195 -3.59 -4.05 11.86
CA GLU A 195 -3.69 -2.63 12.22
C GLU A 195 -2.82 -1.77 11.31
N ILE A 196 -1.64 -2.26 10.95
CA ILE A 196 -0.75 -1.62 10.00
C ILE A 196 -1.41 -1.54 8.61
N LYS A 197 -2.00 -2.64 8.14
CA LYS A 197 -2.72 -2.76 6.86
C LYS A 197 -3.86 -1.76 6.79
N LYS A 198 -4.67 -1.62 7.84
CA LYS A 198 -5.74 -0.60 7.92
C LYS A 198 -5.22 0.82 7.71
N ARG A 199 -4.10 1.16 8.34
CA ARG A 199 -3.48 2.50 8.21
C ARG A 199 -2.95 2.75 6.80
N VAL A 200 -2.27 1.76 6.22
CA VAL A 200 -1.74 1.86 4.85
C VAL A 200 -2.86 1.97 3.81
N ILE A 201 -3.94 1.19 3.95
CA ILE A 201 -5.10 1.28 3.06
C ILE A 201 -5.76 2.66 3.17
N ARG A 202 -5.88 3.19 4.38
CA ARG A 202 -6.42 4.54 4.58
C ARG A 202 -5.58 5.60 3.88
N ASP A 203 -4.26 5.50 3.99
CA ASP A 203 -3.35 6.38 3.26
C ASP A 203 -3.40 6.20 1.75
N LEU A 204 -3.61 4.98 1.26
CA LEU A 204 -3.80 4.75 -0.17
C LEU A 204 -5.03 5.50 -0.69
N VAL A 205 -6.11 5.57 0.08
CA VAL A 205 -7.31 6.34 -0.29
C VAL A 205 -7.10 7.85 -0.13
N ASP A 206 -6.46 8.28 0.97
CA ASP A 206 -6.27 9.70 1.29
C ASP A 206 -5.19 10.36 0.42
N LEU A 207 -4.08 9.67 0.17
CA LEU A 207 -2.86 10.20 -0.43
C LEU A 207 -2.56 9.64 -1.81
N ASN A 208 -3.23 8.55 -2.22
CA ASN A 208 -2.87 7.73 -3.39
C ASN A 208 -1.47 7.08 -3.28
N GLU A 209 -0.93 7.02 -2.07
CA GLU A 209 0.40 6.47 -1.78
C GLU A 209 0.31 5.77 -0.42
N GLY A 210 0.82 4.53 -0.34
CA GLY A 210 0.91 3.76 0.90
C GLY A 210 2.32 3.19 1.02
N SER A 211 2.93 3.30 2.20
CA SER A 211 4.31 2.87 2.41
C SER A 211 4.45 2.07 3.70
N LEU A 212 5.33 1.09 3.66
CA LEU A 212 5.70 0.22 4.77
C LEU A 212 7.22 0.19 4.85
N LYS A 213 7.74 0.21 6.07
CA LYS A 213 9.16 -0.05 6.32
C LYS A 213 9.28 -1.46 6.87
N VAL A 214 10.14 -2.23 6.24
CA VAL A 214 10.54 -3.55 6.72
C VAL A 214 11.98 -3.46 7.21
N ASP A 215 12.22 -3.93 8.42
CA ASP A 215 13.54 -3.99 9.04
C ASP A 215 13.77 -5.33 9.72
N VAL A 216 15.05 -5.67 9.93
CA VAL A 216 15.45 -6.95 10.54
C VAL A 216 16.30 -6.64 11.76
N ASP A 217 15.73 -6.88 12.94
CA ASP A 217 16.42 -6.67 14.22
C ASP A 217 16.50 -8.00 14.97
N GLY A 218 17.72 -8.44 15.30
CA GLY A 218 17.93 -9.64 16.13
C GLY A 218 17.45 -10.96 15.49
N GLY A 219 17.29 -11.00 14.16
CA GLY A 219 16.76 -12.17 13.43
C GLY A 219 15.24 -12.21 13.31
N LEU A 220 14.53 -11.21 13.84
CA LEU A 220 13.09 -11.01 13.65
C LEU A 220 12.84 -9.96 12.57
N VAL A 221 11.80 -10.19 11.76
CA VAL A 221 11.35 -9.24 10.75
C VAL A 221 10.33 -8.31 11.39
N ASN A 222 10.67 -7.03 11.46
CA ASN A 222 9.81 -5.96 11.94
C ASN A 222 9.16 -5.25 10.74
N VAL A 223 7.87 -4.97 10.85
CA VAL A 223 7.10 -4.22 9.85
C VAL A 223 6.50 -3.01 10.54
N ARG A 224 6.78 -1.82 10.00
CA ARG A 224 6.35 -0.55 10.57
C ARG A 224 5.67 0.33 9.53
N TYR A 225 4.60 0.98 9.94
CA TYR A 225 3.92 2.02 9.17
C TYR A 225 4.80 3.29 9.08
N VAL A 226 4.80 3.94 7.91
CA VAL A 226 5.63 5.12 7.58
C VAL A 226 4.76 6.35 7.37
#